data_AF-A0A4Y2M8Z8-F1
#
_entry.id   AF-A0A4Y2M8Z8-F1
#
_cell.length_a   1.000
_cell.length_b   1.000
_cell.length_c   1.000
_cell.angle_alpha   90.00
_cell.angle_beta   90.00
_cell.angle_gamma   90.00
#
_symmetry.space_group_name_H-M   'P 1'
#
loop_
_entity.id
_entity.type
_entity.pdbx_description
1 polymer ?
#
loop_
_entity_poly.entity_id
_entity_poly.type
_entity_poly.pdbx_seq_one_letter_code
_entity_poly.pdbx_strand_id
1 'polypeptide(L)'
;DSEEDNLIETSSEDELSSSEDESERSLESARNWCGVDVSVLTPAPPKFPFTGNPGIKVSLRQSDDPLDYFCLFFDDEVISFIAKETNSFAEEHFSNLELTPSPRALQWKDIISEELKRFISLLILQGIVQKPTEKWFWSKRPILCTPFFGNVMNEKRYSLIMKFLHFQS
;
A
#
# COMPACT_ATOMS: atom_id res chain seq x y z
N ASP A 1 -21.50 -53.93 -33.44
CA ASP A 1 -22.91 -53.84 -33.06
C ASP A 1 -23.04 -53.01 -31.79
N SER A 2 -23.50 -51.75 -31.80
CA SER A 2 -24.09 -50.94 -32.87
C SER A 2 -24.07 -49.47 -32.42
N GLU A 3 -23.79 -48.56 -33.37
CA GLU A 3 -24.43 -47.24 -33.64
C GLU A 3 -24.49 -46.22 -32.47
N GLU A 4 -23.71 -45.13 -32.45
CA GLU A 4 -23.69 -43.95 -33.35
C GLU A 4 -25.04 -43.23 -33.43
N ASP A 5 -25.16 -42.11 -32.71
CA ASP A 5 -26.11 -41.03 -33.05
C ASP A 5 -25.44 -39.67 -32.82
N ASN A 6 -25.09 -39.05 -33.94
CA ASN A 6 -24.75 -37.65 -34.09
C ASN A 6 -26.03 -36.82 -34.08
N LEU A 7 -26.08 -35.77 -33.26
CA LEU A 7 -26.98 -34.64 -33.50
C LEU A 7 -26.19 -33.33 -33.40
N ILE A 8 -25.94 -32.76 -34.57
CA ILE A 8 -25.53 -31.37 -34.78
C ILE A 8 -26.78 -30.60 -35.20
N GLU A 9 -27.19 -29.60 -34.42
CA GLU A 9 -28.02 -28.45 -34.83
C GLU A 9 -27.66 -27.30 -33.87
N THR A 10 -26.74 -26.40 -34.25
CA THR A 10 -26.93 -25.11 -34.94
C THR A 10 -27.56 -23.98 -34.10
N SER A 11 -26.77 -22.92 -33.94
CA SER A 11 -27.17 -21.50 -33.95
C SER A 11 -28.02 -20.93 -32.81
N SER A 12 -27.35 -20.23 -31.88
CA SER A 12 -27.68 -18.84 -31.59
C SER A 12 -26.47 -18.11 -30.99
N GLU A 13 -25.83 -17.27 -31.80
CA GLU A 13 -24.89 -16.26 -31.33
C GLU A 13 -25.72 -15.20 -30.60
N ASP A 14 -25.86 -15.34 -29.28
CA ASP A 14 -26.49 -14.30 -28.47
C ASP A 14 -25.51 -13.13 -28.36
N GLU A 15 -25.80 -12.08 -29.13
CA GLU A 15 -25.11 -10.81 -29.06
C GLU A 15 -25.13 -10.25 -27.63
N LEU A 16 -23.94 -10.05 -27.10
CA LEU A 16 -23.65 -9.31 -25.88
C LEU A 16 -24.09 -7.85 -26.05
N SER A 17 -25.31 -7.53 -25.66
CA SER A 17 -25.69 -6.16 -25.31
C SER A 17 -25.68 -6.01 -23.79
N SER A 18 -24.46 -5.91 -23.25
CA SER A 18 -24.24 -5.37 -21.91
C SER A 18 -24.39 -3.87 -22.03
N SER A 19 -25.60 -3.34 -21.81
CA SER A 19 -25.78 -1.91 -21.62
C SER A 19 -25.15 -1.54 -20.29
N GLU A 20 -23.84 -1.30 -20.31
CA GLU A 20 -23.11 -0.60 -19.27
C GLU A 20 -23.63 0.84 -19.25
N ASP A 21 -24.73 1.04 -18.52
CA ASP A 21 -25.11 2.35 -18.04
C ASP A 21 -24.13 2.71 -16.92
N GLU A 22 -22.89 2.98 -17.32
CA GLU A 22 -21.85 3.62 -16.52
C GLU A 22 -22.33 5.05 -16.26
N SER A 23 -23.31 5.19 -15.36
CA SER A 23 -23.47 6.44 -14.65
C SER A 23 -22.16 6.64 -13.91
N GLU A 24 -21.27 7.48 -14.43
CA GLU A 24 -20.05 7.95 -13.76
C GLU A 24 -20.45 8.54 -12.41
N ARG A 25 -20.58 7.70 -11.39
CA ARG A 25 -20.79 8.15 -10.03
C ARG A 25 -19.45 8.70 -9.59
N SER A 26 -19.33 10.03 -9.64
CA SER A 26 -18.16 10.73 -9.13
C SER A 26 -17.84 10.22 -7.72
N LEU A 27 -16.63 9.68 -7.57
CA LEU A 27 -16.08 9.21 -6.29
C LEU A 27 -15.96 10.36 -5.27
N GLU A 28 -16.17 11.62 -5.68
CA GLU A 28 -16.24 12.78 -4.78
C GLU A 28 -17.31 12.58 -3.70
N SER A 29 -18.44 11.97 -4.03
CA SER A 29 -19.49 11.69 -3.04
C SER A 29 -19.04 10.68 -1.97
N ALA A 30 -18.10 9.78 -2.28
CA ALA A 30 -17.58 8.80 -1.33
C ALA A 30 -16.64 9.43 -0.28
N ARG A 31 -16.15 10.65 -0.52
CA ARG A 31 -15.28 11.40 0.41
C ARG A 31 -16.05 12.18 1.47
N ASN A 32 -17.36 12.34 1.31
CA ASN A 32 -18.20 13.09 2.24
C ASN A 32 -18.70 12.17 3.36
N TRP A 33 -18.05 12.27 4.51
CA TRP A 33 -18.51 11.62 5.74
C TRP A 33 -19.73 12.34 6.30
N CYS A 34 -20.87 11.67 6.33
CA CYS A 34 -22.08 12.16 6.98
C CYS A 34 -22.33 11.40 8.28
N GLY A 35 -22.72 12.11 9.34
CA GLY A 35 -23.13 11.48 10.58
C GLY A 35 -24.39 10.64 10.35
N VAL A 36 -24.38 9.40 10.85
CA VAL A 36 -25.57 8.55 10.82
C VAL A 36 -26.49 9.02 11.94
N ASP A 37 -27.67 9.52 11.57
CA ASP A 37 -28.72 9.81 12.52
C ASP A 37 -29.34 8.48 13.01
N VAL A 38 -29.01 8.09 14.24
CA VAL A 38 -29.46 6.83 14.86
C VAL A 38 -30.99 6.82 15.08
N SER A 39 -31.65 7.99 15.03
CA SER A 39 -33.11 8.08 15.10
C SER A 39 -33.80 7.78 13.76
N VAL A 40 -33.05 7.81 12.65
CA VAL A 40 -33.48 7.42 11.30
C VAL A 40 -32.73 6.16 10.91
N LEU A 41 -33.15 5.00 11.45
CA LEU A 41 -32.57 3.71 11.09
C LEU A 41 -32.92 3.34 9.65
N THR A 42 -32.06 3.71 8.70
CA THR A 42 -32.12 3.17 7.35
C THR A 42 -31.82 1.67 7.40
N PRO A 43 -32.50 0.83 6.60
CA PRO A 43 -32.18 -0.59 6.50
C PRO A 43 -30.69 -0.79 6.21
N ALA A 44 -30.08 -1.81 6.82
CA ALA A 44 -28.71 -2.17 6.50
C ALA A 44 -28.59 -2.41 4.98
N PRO A 45 -27.52 -1.93 4.34
CA PRO A 45 -27.27 -2.22 2.94
C PRO A 45 -27.36 -3.72 2.67
N PRO A 46 -27.89 -4.14 1.50
CA PRO A 46 -27.95 -5.55 1.15
C PRO A 46 -26.55 -6.16 1.22
N LYS A 47 -26.47 -7.39 1.75
CA LYS A 47 -25.21 -8.14 1.76
C LYS A 47 -24.90 -8.56 0.33
N PHE A 48 -23.87 -7.98 -0.25
CA PHE A 48 -23.35 -8.42 -1.55
C PHE A 48 -22.49 -9.67 -1.33
N PRO A 49 -22.90 -10.85 -1.84
CA PRO A 49 -22.06 -12.04 -1.75
C PRO A 49 -20.80 -11.83 -2.61
N PHE A 50 -19.66 -12.27 -2.12
CA PHE A 50 -18.44 -12.30 -2.94
C PHE A 50 -18.65 -13.30 -4.08
N THR A 51 -18.69 -12.81 -5.32
CA THR A 51 -18.86 -13.62 -6.53
C THR A 51 -17.54 -14.01 -7.19
N GLY A 52 -16.42 -13.45 -6.71
CA GLY A 52 -15.10 -13.77 -7.22
C GLY A 52 -14.67 -15.19 -6.86
N ASN A 53 -13.72 -15.73 -7.63
CA ASN A 53 -13.04 -16.95 -7.24
C ASN A 53 -12.10 -16.60 -6.07
N PRO A 54 -12.22 -17.20 -4.88
CA PRO A 54 -11.28 -16.94 -3.80
C PRO A 54 -9.89 -17.54 -4.09
N GLY A 55 -8.88 -17.13 -3.31
CA GLY A 55 -7.52 -17.68 -3.37
C GLY A 55 -6.51 -16.85 -4.16
N ILE A 56 -5.25 -17.30 -4.12
CA ILE A 56 -4.11 -16.64 -4.78
C ILE A 56 -4.34 -16.64 -6.30
N LYS A 57 -4.22 -15.47 -6.92
CA LYS A 57 -4.39 -15.26 -8.37
C LYS A 57 -3.08 -15.21 -9.16
N VAL A 58 -1.97 -15.18 -8.45
CA VAL A 58 -0.62 -15.18 -9.00
C VAL A 58 -0.01 -16.57 -8.92
N SER A 59 0.90 -16.88 -9.82
CA SER A 59 1.62 -18.16 -9.81
C SER A 59 2.78 -18.09 -8.82
N LEU A 60 2.49 -18.25 -7.53
CA LEU A 60 3.51 -18.47 -6.49
C LEU A 60 3.41 -19.89 -5.95
N ARG A 61 4.56 -20.50 -5.70
CA ARG A 61 4.69 -21.80 -5.02
C ARG A 61 4.83 -21.55 -3.52
N GLN A 62 4.33 -22.48 -2.70
CA GLN A 62 4.50 -22.40 -1.24
C GLN A 62 5.98 -22.42 -0.79
N SER A 63 6.89 -22.80 -1.67
CA SER A 63 8.34 -22.82 -1.43
C SER A 63 9.05 -21.51 -1.75
N ASP A 64 8.33 -20.50 -2.26
CA ASP A 64 8.92 -19.23 -2.67
C ASP A 64 9.33 -18.40 -1.44
N ASP A 65 10.31 -17.52 -1.61
CA ASP A 65 10.85 -16.74 -0.51
C ASP A 65 9.80 -15.73 -0.02
N PRO A 66 9.68 -15.46 1.30
CA PRO A 66 8.76 -14.43 1.80
C PRO A 66 8.92 -13.05 1.12
N LEU A 67 10.12 -12.73 0.62
CA LEU A 67 10.36 -11.51 -0.16
C LEU A 67 9.62 -11.53 -1.50
N ASP A 68 9.48 -12.68 -2.16
CA ASP A 68 8.76 -12.80 -3.44
C ASP A 68 7.29 -12.41 -3.28
N TYR A 69 6.66 -12.80 -2.16
CA TYR A 69 5.30 -12.39 -1.81
C TYR A 69 5.18 -10.88 -1.56
N PHE A 70 6.17 -10.28 -0.89
CA PHE A 70 6.19 -8.84 -0.65
C PHE A 70 6.29 -8.05 -1.96
N CYS A 71 7.15 -8.50 -2.88
CA CYS A 71 7.37 -7.87 -4.18
C CYS A 71 6.14 -7.90 -5.10
N LEU A 72 5.11 -8.71 -4.81
CA LEU A 72 3.83 -8.62 -5.52
C LEU A 72 3.07 -7.31 -5.27
N PHE A 73 3.30 -6.68 -4.12
CA PHE A 73 2.62 -5.46 -3.69
C PHE A 73 3.53 -4.24 -3.79
N PHE A 74 4.82 -4.44 -3.53
CA PHE A 74 5.86 -3.42 -3.59
C PHE A 74 6.91 -3.81 -4.63
N ASP A 75 6.48 -3.80 -5.89
CA ASP A 75 7.39 -4.01 -7.02
C ASP A 75 8.34 -2.81 -7.19
N ASP A 76 9.28 -2.93 -8.13
CA ASP A 76 10.27 -1.90 -8.37
C ASP A 76 9.64 -0.59 -8.89
N GLU A 77 8.51 -0.66 -9.60
CA GLU A 77 7.80 0.52 -10.10
C GLU A 77 7.22 1.31 -8.93
N VAL A 78 6.43 0.66 -8.06
CA VAL A 78 5.84 1.27 -6.86
C VAL A 78 6.92 1.83 -5.94
N ILE A 79 7.99 1.07 -5.68
CA ILE A 79 9.10 1.53 -4.84
C ILE A 79 9.79 2.75 -5.46
N SER A 80 10.07 2.72 -6.76
CA SER A 80 10.71 3.85 -7.45
C SER A 80 9.84 5.10 -7.44
N PHE A 81 8.53 4.93 -7.62
CA PHE A 81 7.54 6.00 -7.58
C PHE A 81 7.50 6.67 -6.21
N ILE A 82 7.34 5.90 -5.13
CA ILE A 82 7.31 6.45 -3.77
C ILE A 82 8.61 7.17 -3.44
N ALA A 83 9.76 6.60 -3.82
CA ALA A 83 11.06 7.23 -3.59
C ALA A 83 11.17 8.58 -4.32
N LYS A 84 10.73 8.64 -5.58
CA LYS A 84 10.70 9.85 -6.39
C LYS A 84 9.80 10.93 -5.76
N GLU A 85 8.54 10.61 -5.48
CA GLU A 85 7.59 11.58 -4.93
C GLU A 85 8.05 12.08 -3.54
N THR A 86 8.61 11.20 -2.71
CA THR A 86 9.19 11.57 -1.41
C THR A 86 10.36 12.55 -1.56
N ASN A 87 11.25 12.34 -2.54
CA ASN A 87 12.36 13.25 -2.80
C ASN A 87 11.88 14.60 -3.33
N SER A 88 10.95 14.60 -4.28
CA SER A 88 10.34 15.81 -4.83
C SER A 88 9.63 16.63 -3.75
N PHE A 89 8.87 15.98 -2.88
CA PHE A 89 8.21 16.64 -1.75
C PHE A 89 9.21 17.28 -0.78
N ALA A 90 10.32 16.60 -0.49
CA ALA A 90 11.37 17.17 0.35
C ALA A 90 12.01 18.39 -0.31
N GLU A 91 12.33 18.32 -1.60
CA GLU A 91 12.89 19.44 -2.38
C GLU A 91 11.95 20.66 -2.40
N GLU A 92 10.66 20.43 -2.63
CA GLU A 92 9.65 21.48 -2.59
C GLU A 92 9.57 22.11 -1.19
N HIS A 93 9.54 21.29 -0.14
CA HIS A 93 9.52 21.77 1.24
C HIS A 93 10.71 22.68 1.56
N PHE A 94 11.90 22.37 1.03
CA PHE A 94 13.08 23.21 1.21
C PHE A 94 13.06 24.48 0.37
N SER A 95 12.49 24.42 -0.84
CA SER A 95 12.41 25.56 -1.75
C SER A 95 11.39 26.60 -1.29
N ASN A 96 10.29 26.16 -0.66
CA ASN A 96 9.19 27.02 -0.22
C ASN A 96 9.33 27.53 1.23
N LEU A 97 10.46 27.26 1.89
CA LEU A 97 10.69 27.68 3.27
C LEU A 97 11.05 29.17 3.35
N GLU A 98 10.11 30.00 3.83
CA GLU A 98 10.38 31.41 4.17
C GLU A 98 11.36 31.57 5.34
N LEU A 99 11.51 30.51 6.17
CA LEU A 99 12.39 30.47 7.34
C LEU A 99 13.51 29.45 7.16
N THR A 100 14.62 29.67 7.87
CA THR A 100 15.77 28.76 7.81
C THR A 100 15.37 27.34 8.24
N PRO A 101 15.58 26.31 7.41
CA PRO A 101 15.24 24.94 7.78
C PRO A 101 15.99 24.50 9.04
N SER A 102 15.37 23.63 9.85
CA SER A 102 16.05 23.07 11.02
C SER A 102 17.36 22.35 10.62
N PRO A 103 18.42 22.36 11.45
CA PRO A 103 19.67 21.65 11.15
C PRO A 103 19.50 20.15 10.88
N ARG A 104 18.41 19.55 11.40
CA ARG A 104 18.05 18.16 11.12
C ARG A 104 17.50 18.01 9.70
N ALA A 105 16.64 18.92 9.26
CA ALA A 105 16.06 18.87 7.93
C ALA A 105 17.13 19.11 6.85
N LEU A 106 18.13 19.95 7.12
CA LEU A 106 19.30 20.14 6.25
C LEU A 106 20.18 18.89 6.06
N GLN A 107 19.98 17.84 6.87
CA GLN A 107 20.66 16.55 6.68
C GLN A 107 19.94 15.65 5.68
N TRP A 108 18.87 16.13 5.03
CA TRP A 108 18.18 15.40 3.99
C TRP A 108 19.14 15.02 2.86
N LYS A 109 18.93 13.80 2.38
CA LYS A 109 19.55 13.25 1.17
C LYS A 109 18.46 12.48 0.46
N ASP A 110 18.52 12.47 -0.86
CA ASP A 110 17.55 11.72 -1.65
C ASP A 110 17.59 10.24 -1.30
N ILE A 111 16.41 9.66 -1.22
CA ILE A 111 16.20 8.24 -0.98
C ILE A 111 16.37 7.50 -2.31
N ILE A 112 17.05 6.36 -2.27
CA ILE A 112 17.09 5.39 -3.35
C ILE A 112 16.17 4.20 -3.05
N SER A 113 15.72 3.46 -4.07
CA SER A 113 14.81 2.31 -3.93
C SER A 113 15.23 1.32 -2.83
N GLU A 114 16.52 0.98 -2.76
CA GLU A 114 17.06 0.07 -1.73
C GLU A 114 16.96 0.63 -0.31
N GLU A 115 17.10 1.95 -0.15
CA GLU A 115 16.92 2.60 1.13
C GLU A 115 15.44 2.64 1.54
N LEU A 116 14.53 2.86 0.58
CA LEU A 116 13.10 2.79 0.83
C LEU A 116 12.65 1.38 1.22
N LYS A 117 13.16 0.34 0.55
CA LYS A 117 12.91 -1.07 0.93
C LYS A 117 13.37 -1.35 2.37
N ARG A 118 14.55 -0.85 2.78
CA ARG A 118 15.02 -0.93 4.18
C ARG A 118 14.14 -0.16 5.15
N PHE A 119 13.63 1.00 4.76
CA PHE A 119 12.69 1.76 5.59
C PHE A 119 11.37 1.00 5.80
N ILE A 120 10.78 0.46 4.72
CA ILE A 120 9.54 -0.32 4.78
C ILE A 120 9.73 -1.59 5.61
N SER A 121 10.87 -2.28 5.50
CA SER A 121 11.13 -3.47 6.32
C SER A 121 11.17 -3.15 7.83
N LEU A 122 11.63 -1.96 8.21
CA LEU A 122 11.52 -1.49 9.59
C LEU A 122 10.08 -1.23 10.02
N LEU A 123 9.23 -0.66 9.15
CA LEU A 123 7.80 -0.48 9.45
C LEU A 123 7.09 -1.83 9.66
N ILE A 124 7.36 -2.81 8.81
CA ILE A 124 6.84 -4.18 8.97
C ILE A 124 7.30 -4.76 10.31
N LEU A 125 8.58 -4.60 10.65
CA LEU A 125 9.13 -5.10 11.90
C LEU A 125 8.53 -4.41 13.14
N GLN A 126 8.16 -3.13 13.07
CA GLN A 126 7.43 -2.44 14.16
C GLN A 126 6.03 -3.03 14.39
N GLY A 127 5.41 -3.60 13.36
CA GLY A 127 4.15 -4.35 13.50
C GLY A 127 4.31 -5.62 14.34
N ILE A 128 5.48 -6.25 14.28
CA ILE A 128 5.82 -7.48 15.02
C ILE A 128 6.37 -7.15 16.41
N VAL A 129 7.38 -6.28 16.47
CA VAL A 129 8.02 -5.81 17.68
C VAL A 129 7.37 -4.50 18.08
N GLN A 130 6.46 -4.54 19.04
CA GLN A 130 5.80 -3.33 19.49
C GLN A 130 6.56 -2.66 20.63
N LYS A 131 6.64 -1.32 20.59
CA LYS A 131 7.19 -0.50 21.67
C LYS A 131 6.27 0.69 21.96
N PRO A 132 6.21 1.17 23.22
CA PRO A 132 5.32 2.28 23.58
C PRO A 132 5.60 3.59 22.84
N THR A 133 6.86 3.82 22.43
CA THR A 133 7.24 5.02 21.69
C THR A 133 8.27 4.68 20.63
N GLU A 134 8.24 5.42 19.52
CA GLU A 134 9.11 5.19 18.37
C GLU A 134 10.61 5.28 18.72
N LYS A 135 10.98 6.24 19.57
CA LYS A 135 12.37 6.41 20.03
C LYS A 135 12.94 5.17 20.72
N TRP A 136 12.09 4.31 21.28
CA TRP A 136 12.56 3.13 21.99
C TRP A 136 13.08 2.04 21.04
N PHE A 137 12.73 2.08 19.75
CA PHE A 137 13.30 1.17 18.75
C PHE A 137 14.80 1.36 18.55
N TRP A 138 15.29 2.58 18.76
CA TRP A 138 16.71 2.94 18.69
C TRP A 138 17.35 3.12 20.08
N SER A 139 16.69 2.68 21.15
CA SER A 139 17.24 2.80 22.50
C SER A 139 18.49 1.92 22.67
N LYS A 140 19.53 2.48 23.30
CA LYS A 140 20.72 1.74 23.72
C LYS A 140 20.62 1.19 25.14
N ARG A 141 19.51 1.45 25.85
CA ARG A 141 19.30 0.93 27.21
C ARG A 141 19.15 -0.59 27.14
N PRO A 142 19.89 -1.39 27.94
CA PRO A 142 19.86 -2.86 27.82
C PRO A 142 18.46 -3.47 27.85
N ILE A 143 17.56 -2.97 28.70
CA ILE A 143 16.18 -3.47 28.82
C ILE A 143 15.27 -3.11 27.62
N LEU A 144 15.64 -2.10 26.82
CA LEU A 144 14.85 -1.63 25.68
C LEU A 144 15.50 -1.93 24.33
N CYS A 145 16.75 -2.38 24.33
CA CYS A 145 17.59 -2.43 23.14
C CYS A 145 17.03 -3.40 22.10
N THR A 146 16.88 -2.90 20.87
CA THR A 146 16.54 -3.70 19.67
C THR A 146 17.56 -3.37 18.58
N PRO A 147 18.78 -3.96 18.65
CA PRO A 147 19.92 -3.52 17.84
C PRO A 147 19.66 -3.51 16.33
N PHE A 148 18.82 -4.43 15.86
CA PHE A 148 18.52 -4.58 14.44
C PHE A 148 18.01 -3.28 13.79
N PHE A 149 17.17 -2.50 14.48
CA PHE A 149 16.67 -1.22 13.97
C PHE A 149 17.81 -0.25 13.63
N GLY A 150 18.72 -0.03 14.58
CA GLY A 150 19.87 0.85 14.41
C GLY A 150 20.90 0.33 13.41
N ASN A 151 21.00 -0.98 13.23
CA ASN A 151 21.88 -1.61 12.24
C ASN A 151 21.37 -1.43 10.81
N VAL A 152 20.05 -1.46 10.60
CA VAL A 152 19.43 -1.27 9.28
C VAL A 152 19.39 0.21 8.90
N MET A 153 18.96 1.08 9.83
CA MET A 153 18.84 2.52 9.57
C MET A 153 19.01 3.33 10.85
N ASN A 154 19.70 4.46 10.78
CA ASN A 154 19.80 5.37 11.92
C ASN A 154 18.46 6.05 12.23
N GLU A 155 18.13 6.25 13.52
CA GLU A 155 16.91 6.94 13.99
C GLU A 155 16.67 8.27 13.25
N LYS A 156 17.72 9.09 13.09
CA LYS A 156 17.60 10.40 12.44
C LYS A 156 17.20 10.27 10.97
N ARG A 157 17.77 9.29 10.26
CA ARG A 157 17.46 9.05 8.85
C ARG A 157 16.05 8.51 8.72
N TYR A 158 15.68 7.52 9.53
CA TYR A 158 14.33 6.99 9.59
C TYR A 158 13.30 8.10 9.85
N SER A 159 13.50 8.94 10.87
CA SER A 159 12.57 10.03 11.19
C SER A 159 12.49 11.09 10.09
N LEU A 160 13.58 11.31 9.34
CA LEU A 160 13.56 12.22 8.19
C LEU A 160 12.74 11.62 7.05
N ILE A 161 12.96 10.35 6.71
CA ILE A 161 12.17 9.64 5.68
C ILE A 161 10.69 9.65 6.07
N MET A 162 10.37 9.29 7.31
CA MET A 162 9.00 9.32 7.82
C MET A 162 8.35 10.71 7.73
N LYS A 163 9.12 11.78 7.92
CA LYS A 163 8.62 13.17 7.83
C LYS A 163 8.26 13.57 6.39
N PHE A 164 9.02 13.12 5.40
CA PHE A 164 8.89 13.53 4.01
C PHE A 164 8.21 12.50 3.11
N LEU A 165 7.85 11.34 3.65
CA LEU A 165 7.19 10.27 2.92
C LEU A 165 5.96 10.80 2.18
N HIS A 166 5.94 10.61 0.87
CA HIS A 166 4.90 11.15 -0.01
C HIS A 166 4.55 10.16 -1.13
N PHE A 167 3.29 10.22 -1.61
CA PHE A 167 2.71 9.22 -2.52
C PHE A 167 1.99 9.84 -3.73
N GLN A 168 2.04 11.15 -3.88
CA GLN A 168 1.42 11.88 -4.99
C GLN A 168 2.26 13.11 -5.31
N SER A 169 1.90 13.89 -6.34
CA SER A 169 2.52 15.20 -6.58
C SER A 169 1.69 16.32 -5.97
#